data_AF-A0A1G2MTX6-F1
#
_entry.id   AF-A0A1G2MTX6-F1
#
_cell.length_a   1.000
_cell.length_b   1.000
_cell.length_c   1.000
_cell.angle_alpha   90.00
_cell.angle_beta   90.00
_cell.angle_gamma   90.00
#
_symmetry.space_group_name_H-M   'P 1'
#
loop_
_entity.id
_entity.type
_entity.pdbx_description
1 polymer ?
#
loop_
_entity_poly.entity_id
_entity_poly.type
_entity_poly.pdbx_seq_one_letter_code
_entity_poly.pdbx_strand_id
1 'polypeptide(L)' 'MRTVNLTQTQYEALKDRAEAYERLMSAAKQELFSPPPTRSGKRVIKTLRASGRYSRSFLESLERGIQRSRFFTD' A
#
# COMPACT_ATOMS: atom_id res chain seq x y z
N MET A 1 28.28 3.45 28.71
CA MET A 1 26.99 2.78 28.97
C MET A 1 26.28 3.54 30.07
N ARG A 2 25.05 4.00 29.84
CA ARG A 2 24.28 4.73 30.85
C ARG A 2 23.30 3.76 31.48
N THR A 3 23.51 3.42 32.74
CA THR A 3 22.61 2.52 33.47
C THR A 3 21.37 3.28 33.88
N VAL A 4 20.19 2.78 33.51
CA VAL A 4 18.90 3.33 33.90
C VAL A 4 18.26 2.33 34.84
N ASN A 5 17.98 2.76 36.07
CA ASN A 5 17.28 1.94 37.06
C ASN A 5 15.78 2.16 36.91
N LEU A 6 15.04 1.08 36.75
CA LEU A 6 13.59 1.07 36.60
C LEU A 6 12.98 0.29 37.75
N THR A 7 11.79 0.69 38.19
CA THR A 7 10.97 -0.18 39.03
C THR A 7 10.43 -1.33 38.17
N GLN A 8 10.12 -2.47 38.81
CA GLN A 8 9.58 -3.62 38.10
C GLN A 8 8.30 -3.26 37.31
N THR A 9 7.43 -2.44 37.89
CA THR A 9 6.20 -1.97 37.24
C THR A 9 6.47 -1.13 35.99
N GLN A 10 7.49 -0.26 36.03
CA GLN A 10 7.90 0.52 34.86
C GLN A 10 8.47 -0.37 33.77
N TYR A 11 9.23 -1.39 34.15
CA TYR A 11 9.77 -2.36 33.21
C TYR A 11 8.66 -3.15 32.51
N GLU A 12 7.70 -3.68 33.26
CA GLU A 12 6.56 -4.43 32.71
C GLU A 12 5.74 -3.57 31.74
N ALA A 13 5.41 -2.33 32.12
CA ALA A 13 4.67 -1.40 31.25
C ALA A 13 5.42 -1.09 29.93
N LEU A 14 6.75 -0.93 29.99
CA LEU A 14 7.57 -0.71 28.80
C LEU A 14 7.65 -1.96 27.92
N LYS A 15 7.77 -3.13 28.54
CA LYS A 15 7.80 -4.42 27.85
C LYS A 15 6.49 -4.65 27.09
N ASP A 16 5.35 -4.46 27.74
CA ASP A 16 4.03 -4.63 27.11
C ASP A 16 3.85 -3.70 25.92
N ARG A 17 4.29 -2.45 26.05
CA ARG A 17 4.23 -1.46 24.96
C ARG A 17 5.15 -1.84 23.79
N ALA A 18 6.34 -2.36 24.07
CA ALA A 18 7.26 -2.82 23.05
C ALA A 18 6.67 -4.03 22.29
N GLU A 19 6.12 -5.00 23.00
CA GLU A 19 5.46 -6.16 22.38
C GLU A 19 4.26 -5.76 21.52
N ALA A 20 3.43 -4.83 21.99
CA ALA A 20 2.30 -4.30 21.21
C ALA A 20 2.77 -3.58 19.94
N TYR A 21 3.84 -2.80 20.02
CA TYR A 21 4.44 -2.14 18.85
C TYR A 21 4.98 -3.15 17.84
N GLU A 22 5.66 -4.21 18.29
CA GLU A 22 6.15 -5.26 17.40
C GLU A 22 5.01 -5.98 16.68
N ARG A 23 3.92 -6.30 17.39
CA ARG A 23 2.71 -6.90 16.78
C ARG A 23 2.15 -6.00 15.67
N LEU A 24 1.98 -4.70 15.95
CA LEU A 24 1.50 -3.74 14.94
C LEU A 24 2.45 -3.65 13.75
N MET A 25 3.76 -3.53 14.00
CA MET A 25 4.74 -3.43 12.93
C MET A 25 4.84 -4.70 12.09
N SER A 26 4.64 -5.87 12.68
CA SER A 26 4.64 -7.15 11.96
C SER A 26 3.47 -7.24 10.97
N ALA A 27 2.27 -6.80 11.38
CA ALA A 27 1.10 -6.74 10.51
C ALA A 27 1.25 -5.65 9.44
N ALA A 28 1.72 -4.47 9.84
CA ALA A 28 1.88 -3.33 8.96
C ALA A 28 2.96 -3.55 7.87
N LYS A 29 4.02 -4.30 8.16
CA LYS A 29 5.07 -4.62 7.18
C LYS A 29 4.55 -5.41 5.98
N GLN A 30 3.50 -6.21 6.13
CA GLN A 30 2.94 -7.00 5.03
C GLN A 30 2.13 -6.13 4.05
N GLU A 31 1.43 -5.11 4.52
CA GLU A 31 0.56 -4.28 3.66
C GLU A 31 1.19 -2.94 3.26
N LEU A 32 1.98 -2.28 4.10
CA LEU A 32 2.50 -0.92 3.84
C LEU A 32 3.63 -0.89 2.81
N PHE A 33 4.40 -1.97 2.68
CA PHE A 33 5.55 -2.04 1.75
C PHE A 33 5.28 -2.91 0.53
N SER A 34 4.08 -3.49 0.44
CA SER A 34 3.65 -4.14 -0.78
C SER A 34 3.38 -3.07 -1.84
N PRO A 35 3.99 -3.15 -3.03
CA PRO A 35 3.61 -2.25 -4.11
C PRO A 35 2.10 -2.39 -4.33
N PRO A 36 1.38 -1.28 -4.61
CA PRO A 36 -0.05 -1.37 -4.88
C PRO A 36 -0.28 -2.42 -5.96
N PRO A 37 -1.35 -3.23 -5.84
CA PRO A 37 -1.58 -4.33 -6.77
C PRO A 37 -1.57 -3.79 -8.19
N THR A 38 -0.72 -4.39 -9.04
CA THR A 38 -0.66 -4.03 -10.45
C THR A 38 -2.02 -4.26 -11.07
N ARG A 39 -2.53 -3.21 -11.73
CA ARG A 39 -3.84 -3.28 -12.38
C ARG A 39 -3.64 -3.61 -13.84
N SER A 40 -4.47 -4.51 -14.36
CA SER A 40 -4.53 -4.77 -15.80
C SER A 40 -4.97 -3.50 -16.54
N GLY A 41 -4.09 -2.91 -17.34
CA GLY A 41 -4.39 -1.71 -18.12
C GLY A 41 -5.58 -1.91 -19.06
N LYS A 42 -5.61 -3.07 -19.72
CA LYS A 42 -6.72 -3.52 -20.58
C LYS A 42 -8.04 -3.61 -19.83
N ARG A 43 -8.05 -4.13 -18.59
CA ARG A 43 -9.27 -4.22 -17.77
C ARG A 43 -9.79 -2.83 -17.41
N VAL A 44 -8.91 -1.89 -17.07
CA VAL A 44 -9.28 -0.50 -16.76
C VAL A 44 -9.94 0.16 -17.98
N ILE A 45 -9.30 0.09 -19.15
CA ILE A 45 -9.87 0.67 -20.39
C ILE A 45 -11.20 0.02 -20.76
N LYS A 46 -11.33 -1.32 -20.62
CA LYS A 46 -12.59 -2.04 -20.88
C LYS A 46 -13.72 -1.53 -19.99
N THR A 47 -13.48 -1.38 -18.69
CA THR A 47 -14.49 -0.90 -17.74
C THR A 47 -14.88 0.56 -18.01
N LEU A 48 -13.90 1.42 -18.31
CA LEU A 48 -14.16 2.83 -18.63
C LEU A 48 -14.96 2.97 -19.94
N ARG A 49 -14.66 2.15 -20.96
CA ARG A 49 -15.43 2.10 -22.20
C ARG A 49 -16.86 1.63 -21.96
N ALA A 50 -17.05 0.60 -21.13
CA ALA A 50 -18.38 0.09 -20.77
C ALA A 50 -19.23 1.11 -20.00
N SER A 51 -18.59 2.06 -19.29
CA SER A 51 -19.32 3.08 -18.54
C SER A 51 -20.05 4.10 -19.42
N GLY A 52 -19.64 4.28 -20.69
CA GLY A 52 -20.21 5.27 -21.60
C GLY A 52 -20.00 6.74 -21.19
N ARG A 53 -19.25 7.02 -20.11
CA ARG A 53 -19.07 8.37 -19.55
C ARG A 53 -17.93 9.17 -20.19
N TYR A 54 -17.13 8.55 -21.03
CA TYR A 54 -15.89 9.12 -21.54
C TYR A 54 -15.88 9.11 -23.07
N SER A 55 -15.32 10.17 -23.65
CA SER A 55 -15.15 10.26 -25.10
C SER A 55 -14.13 9.23 -25.59
N ARG A 56 -14.26 8.83 -26.85
CA ARG A 56 -13.33 7.92 -27.50
C ARG A 56 -11.89 8.46 -27.48
N SER A 57 -11.71 9.75 -27.79
CA SER A 57 -10.40 10.40 -27.80
C SER A 57 -9.72 10.42 -26.43
N PHE A 58 -10.51 10.56 -25.35
CA PHE A 58 -10.01 10.46 -23.99
C PHE A 58 -9.56 9.02 -23.66
N LEU A 59 -10.36 8.02 -24.03
CA LEU A 59 -9.99 6.62 -23.77
C LEU A 59 -8.71 6.22 -24.52
N GLU A 60 -8.52 6.70 -25.75
CA GLU A 60 -7.32 6.45 -26.56
C GLU A 60 -6.07 7.18 -26.04
N SER A 61 -6.22 8.38 -25.46
CA SER A 61 -5.09 9.07 -24.82
C SER A 61 -4.72 8.40 -23.48
N LEU A 62 -5.72 7.97 -22.71
CA LEU A 62 -5.54 7.25 -21.46
C LEU A 62 -4.87 5.89 -21.67
N GLU A 63 -5.30 5.13 -22.68
CA GLU A 63 -4.71 3.83 -23.03
C GLU A 63 -3.21 3.96 -23.34
N ARG A 64 -2.82 4.97 -24.13
CA ARG A 64 -1.40 5.27 -24.40
C ARG A 64 -0.63 5.65 -23.14
N GLY A 65 -1.23 6.39 -22.22
CA GLY A 65 -0.62 6.76 -20.94
C GLY A 65 -0.41 5.54 -20.03
N ILE A 66 -1.40 4.66 -19.97
CA ILE A 66 -1.37 3.41 -19.20
C ILE A 66 -0.28 2.48 -19.72
N GLN A 67 -0.15 2.31 -21.03
CA GLN A 67 0.90 1.47 -21.65
C GLN A 67 2.33 1.92 -21.32
N ARG A 68 2.53 3.21 -21.05
CA ARG A 68 3.85 3.77 -20.69
C ARG A 68 4.15 3.67 -19.20
N SER A 69 3.18 3.28 -18.38
CA SER A 69 3.30 3.27 -16.93
C SER A 69 3.75 1.92 -16.43
N ARG A 70 4.83 1.91 -15.63
CA ARG A 70 5.35 0.71 -14.94
C ARG A 70 4.41 0.13 -13.87
N PHE A 71 3.29 0.80 -13.57
CA PHE A 71 2.35 0.42 -12.51
C PHE A 71 1.15 -0.38 -13.03
N PHE A 72 1.03 -0.56 -14.35
CA PHE A 72 0.02 -1.40 -14.97
C PHE A 72 0.68 -2.62 -15.61
N THR A 73 0.02 -3.75 -15.51
CA THR A 73 0.40 -4.97 -16.21
C THR A 73 -0.47 -5.14 -17.45
N ASP A 74 0.08 -5.83 -18.46
CA ASP A 74 -0.57 -6.28 -19.71
C ASP A 74 -0.61 -5.33 -20.91
#